data_AF-A0A1V9BCU4-F1
#
_entry.id   AF-A0A1V9BCU4-F1
#
_cell.length_a   1.000
_cell.length_b   1.000
_cell.length_c   1.000
_cell.angle_alpha   90.00
_cell.angle_beta   90.00
_cell.angle_gamma   90.00
#
_symmetry.space_group_name_H-M   'P 1'
#
loop_
_entity.id
_entity.type
_entity.pdbx_description
1 polymer ?
#
loop_
_entity_poly.entity_id
_entity_poly.type
_entity_poly.pdbx_seq_one_letter_code
_entity_poly.pdbx_strand_id
1 'polypeptide(L)' 'MTRYALVKPQKNPSGGYKDWFVLCFKRPGFTIEAAPYVGERSVPLNYFPSIWNQNDGVPLMLANKL' A
#
# COMPACT_ATOMS: atom_id res chain seq x y z
N MET A 1 4.16 -13.54 -1.44
CA MET A 1 4.20 -12.49 -0.40
C MET A 1 5.00 -11.30 -0.93
N THR A 2 4.55 -10.06 -0.73
CA THR A 2 4.80 -8.86 -1.58
C THR A 2 6.22 -8.27 -1.63
N ARG A 3 7.20 -8.72 -0.84
CA ARG A 3 8.55 -8.11 -0.74
C ARG A 3 8.59 -6.59 -0.42
N TYR A 4 7.47 -5.97 -0.06
CA TYR A 4 7.43 -4.56 0.33
C TYR A 4 8.18 -4.31 1.64
N ALA A 5 8.87 -3.17 1.71
CA ALA A 5 9.46 -2.67 2.93
C ALA A 5 8.42 -1.85 3.71
N LEU A 6 8.34 -2.08 5.03
CA LEU A 6 7.51 -1.25 5.89
C LEU A 6 8.20 0.10 6.10
N VAL A 7 7.51 1.17 5.74
CA VAL A 7 7.93 2.55 6.01
C VAL A 7 7.20 3.03 7.26
N LYS A 8 7.96 3.49 8.27
CA LYS A 8 7.37 4.06 9.50
C LYS A 8 6.71 5.40 9.20
N PRO A 9 5.63 5.78 9.92
CA PRO A 9 5.02 7.10 9.78
C PRO A 9 6.04 8.22 10.00
N GLN A 10 6.00 9.24 9.16
CA GLN A 10 6.79 10.47 9.30
C GLN A 10 5.85 11.67 9.37
N LYS A 11 6.34 12.80 9.91
CA LYS A 11 5.55 14.04 10.02
C LYS A 11 5.25 14.66 8.64
N ASN A 12 6.05 14.34 7.64
CA ASN A 12 5.92 14.83 6.27
C ASN A 12 6.25 13.69 5.29
N PRO A 13 5.38 13.36 4.31
CA PRO A 13 4.02 13.87 4.13
C PRO A 13 3.06 13.36 5.23
N SER A 14 2.07 14.18 5.59
CA SER A 14 1.00 13.82 6.54
C SER A 14 -0.35 14.37 6.08
N GLY A 15 -1.44 13.80 6.63
CA GLY A 15 -2.81 14.19 6.30
C GLY A 15 -3.42 13.38 5.15
N GLY A 16 -2.79 12.28 4.75
CA GLY A 16 -3.36 11.36 3.77
C GLY A 16 -4.51 10.52 4.33
N TYR A 17 -5.21 9.80 3.46
CA TYR A 17 -6.35 8.94 3.84
C TYR A 17 -6.02 7.98 5.00
N LYS A 18 -4.86 7.31 4.93
CA LYS A 18 -4.38 6.41 5.98
C LYS A 18 -4.29 7.11 7.34
N ASP A 19 -3.82 8.35 7.37
CA ASP A 19 -3.61 9.08 8.62
C ASP A 19 -4.96 9.42 9.27
N TRP A 20 -5.92 9.91 8.48
CA TRP A 20 -7.30 10.12 8.94
C TRP A 20 -7.95 8.83 9.45
N PHE A 21 -7.81 7.72 8.71
CA PHE A 21 -8.38 6.44 9.10
C PHE A 21 -7.84 5.95 10.45
N VAL A 22 -6.52 6.01 10.64
CA VAL A 22 -5.90 5.63 11.92
C VAL A 22 -6.38 6.54 13.05
N LEU A 23 -6.49 7.85 12.80
CA LEU A 23 -6.94 8.82 13.80
C LEU A 23 -8.38 8.59 14.23
N CYS A 24 -9.30 8.35 13.28
CA CYS A 24 -10.73 8.19 13.55
C CYS A 24 -11.09 6.81 14.10
N PHE A 25 -10.57 5.74 13.50
CA PHE A 25 -11.00 4.37 13.81
C PHE A 25 -10.08 3.63 14.76
N LYS A 26 -8.90 4.18 15.07
CA LYS A 26 -7.88 3.56 15.93
C LYS A 26 -7.48 2.14 15.47
N ARG A 27 -7.52 1.89 14.16
CA ARG A 27 -7.12 0.64 13.52
C ARG A 27 -5.87 0.86 12.65
N PRO A 28 -5.05 -0.19 12.43
CA PRO A 28 -3.91 -0.09 11.50
C PRO A 28 -4.36 0.32 10.10
N GLY A 29 -3.61 1.24 9.47
CA GLY A 29 -3.83 1.67 8.09
C GLY A 29 -2.53 1.57 7.29
N PHE A 30 -2.63 1.09 6.05
CA PHE A 30 -1.50 0.88 5.15
C PHE A 30 -1.77 1.55 3.80
N THR A 31 -0.72 2.06 3.18
CA THR A 31 -0.71 2.48 1.77
C THR A 31 0.18 1.49 1.03
N ILE A 32 -0.34 0.91 -0.07
CA ILE A 32 0.42 0.00 -0.92
C ILE A 32 0.89 0.77 -2.15
N GLU A 33 2.19 1.06 -2.22
CA GLU A 33 2.84 1.60 -3.42
C GLU A 33 3.14 0.44 -4.38
N ALA A 34 2.14 0.09 -5.20
CA ALA A 34 2.10 -1.23 -5.83
C ALA A 34 3.10 -1.42 -6.99
N ALA A 35 3.35 -0.36 -7.75
CA ALA A 35 4.20 -0.39 -8.94
C ALA A 35 5.66 -0.07 -8.59
N PRO A 36 6.64 -0.59 -9.36
CA PRO A 36 8.01 -0.11 -9.26
C PRO A 36 8.07 1.38 -9.65
N TYR A 37 9.07 2.09 -9.14
CA TYR A 37 9.29 3.48 -9.52
C TYR A 37 9.63 3.56 -11.02
N VAL A 38 8.76 4.22 -11.77
CA VAL A 38 8.93 4.45 -13.21
C VAL A 38 9.14 5.93 -13.56
N GLY A 39 9.31 6.81 -12.56
CA GLY A 39 9.31 8.26 -12.72
C GLY A 39 7.90 8.87 -12.70
N GLU A 40 7.81 10.19 -12.90
CA GLU A 40 6.56 10.94 -12.96
C GLU A 40 5.81 10.71 -14.28
N ARG A 41 5.35 9.47 -14.47
CA ARG A 41 4.58 9.04 -15.65
C ARG A 41 3.62 7.92 -15.29
N SER A 42 2.70 7.63 -16.19
CA SER A 42 1.82 6.48 -16.07
C SER A 42 2.60 5.16 -16.02
N VAL A 43 2.18 4.26 -15.14
CA VAL A 43 2.75 2.91 -15.03
C VAL A 43 2.45 2.12 -16.30
N PRO A 44 3.47 1.57 -17.00
CA PRO A 44 3.24 0.74 -18.17
C PRO A 44 2.41 -0.53 -17.86
N LEU A 45 1.49 -0.90 -18.76
CA LEU A 45 0.57 -2.02 -18.54
C LEU A 45 1.25 -3.39 -18.42
N ASN A 46 2.47 -3.54 -18.92
CA ASN A 46 3.23 -4.78 -18.78
C ASN A 46 3.58 -5.12 -17.31
N TYR A 47 3.50 -4.15 -16.39
CA TYR A 47 3.65 -4.40 -14.95
C TYR A 47 2.39 -4.98 -14.31
N PHE A 48 1.21 -4.87 -14.94
CA PHE A 48 -0.05 -5.28 -14.32
C PHE A 48 -0.06 -6.74 -13.84
N PRO A 49 0.36 -7.75 -14.64
CA PRO A 49 0.34 -9.14 -14.18
C PRO A 49 1.23 -9.39 -12.96
N SER A 50 2.41 -8.75 -12.89
CA SER A 50 3.32 -8.92 -11.76
C SER A 50 2.83 -8.19 -10.50
N ILE A 51 2.26 -6.99 -10.66
CA ILE A 51 1.61 -6.24 -9.57
C ILE A 51 0.45 -7.06 -9.00
N TRP A 52 -0.41 -7.61 -9.86
CA TRP A 52 -1.56 -8.40 -9.45
C TRP A 52 -1.14 -9.65 -8.67
N ASN A 53 -0.26 -10.47 -9.24
CA ASN A 53 0.22 -11.72 -8.62
C ASN A 53 0.96 -11.48 -7.28
N GLN A 54 1.47 -10.28 -7.03
CA GLN A 54 2.09 -9.95 -5.75
C GLN A 54 1.05 -9.60 -4.68
N ASN A 55 -0.08 -9.00 -5.06
CA ASN A 55 -0.99 -8.29 -4.15
C ASN A 55 -2.37 -8.94 -3.97
N ASP A 56 -2.78 -9.84 -4.86
CA ASP A 56 -4.11 -10.47 -4.86
C ASP A 56 -4.52 -11.09 -3.51
N GLY A 57 -3.57 -11.66 -2.77
CA GLY A 57 -3.80 -12.24 -1.44
C GLY A 57 -3.75 -11.24 -0.27
N VAL A 58 -3.30 -10.00 -0.47
CA VAL A 58 -3.10 -9.02 0.62
C VAL A 58 -4.41 -8.66 1.34
N PRO A 59 -5.53 -8.38 0.64
CA PRO A 59 -6.79 -8.05 1.31
C PRO A 59 -7.28 -9.19 2.21
N LEU A 60 -7.22 -10.44 1.73
CA LEU A 60 -7.61 -11.63 2.51
C LEU A 60 -6.70 -11.84 3.72
N MET A 61 -5.38 -11.65 3.54
CA MET A 61 -4.42 -11.71 4.64
C MET A 61 -4.76 -10.68 5.72
N LEU A 62 -5.09 -9.43 5.35
CA LEU A 62 -5.44 -8.38 6.30
C LEU A 62 -6.77 -8.65 7.00
N ALA A 63 -7.78 -9.15 6.27
CA ALA A 63 -9.08 -9.49 6.84
C ALA A 63 -8.97 -10.56 7.94
N ASN A 64 -8.08 -11.55 7.76
CA ASN A 64 -7.85 -12.63 8.72
C ASN A 64 -6.94 -12.24 9.91
N LYS A 65 -6.46 -10.99 9.97
CA LYS A 65 -5.60 -10.47 11.05
C LYS A 65 -6.33 -9.49 11.98
N LEU A 66 -7.60 -9.21 11.70
CA LEU A 66 -8.51 -8.40 12.51
C LEU A 66 -9.43 -9.30 13.34
#